data_AF-A0A9N7N699-F1
#
_entry.id   AF-A0A9N7N699-F1
#
_cell.length_a   1.000
_cell.length_b   1.000
_cell.length_c   1.000
_cell.angle_alpha   90.00
_cell.angle_beta   90.00
_cell.angle_gamma   90.00
#
_symmetry.space_group_name_H-M   'P 1'
#
loop_
_entity.id
_entity.type
_entity.pdbx_description
1 polymer ?
#
loop_
_entity_poly.entity_id
_entity_poly.type
_entity_poly.pdbx_seq_one_letter_code
_entity_poly.pdbx_strand_id
1 'polypeptide(L)'
;MTNGKQTTTFSMSIFLVFLWFLQYVQLPVHAAIPYEFLILIQSWPPAFCGINFCARTGHKFVVHGVWPFNPGRQHFVGLTFVRELVISLLSTKKDAEFLDTVWPDLKIHKESASNVQTLWEHEWQSHGTMYPEFSQGEYFNFGKIRHGAHDFRVILQLAQITPGNDYMPEIILATLRTATGFISIIRCSIRDPRFKRGSQTTIEDVTNTLLPLPLFTPLIYGNGKMGSTSTSTWALPAVATATRVAQQATATWRVAKGPSRTELYQIGTCFTSDGEHMIDCPTRANDALACPPGRLVHYPAASM
;
A
#
# COMPACT_ATOMS: atom_id res chain seq x y z
N MET A 1 40.44 -71.11 -1.70
CA MET A 1 39.44 -70.10 -1.30
C MET A 1 40.03 -69.29 -0.17
N THR A 2 40.59 -68.11 -0.46
CA THR A 2 41.15 -67.19 0.55
C THR A 2 40.36 -65.90 0.51
N ASN A 3 39.46 -65.73 1.49
CA ASN A 3 38.68 -64.50 1.67
C ASN A 3 39.57 -63.45 2.35
N GLY A 4 40.13 -62.54 1.56
CA GLY A 4 40.76 -61.32 2.08
C GLY A 4 39.69 -60.32 2.50
N LYS A 5 39.55 -60.09 3.82
CA LYS A 5 38.78 -58.96 4.35
C LYS A 5 39.59 -57.68 4.13
N GLN A 6 39.16 -56.83 3.20
CA GLN A 6 39.64 -55.46 3.11
C GLN A 6 39.06 -54.65 4.27
N THR A 7 39.92 -54.27 5.22
CA THR A 7 39.60 -53.28 6.25
C THR A 7 39.82 -51.89 5.69
N THR A 8 38.74 -51.19 5.37
CA THR A 8 38.74 -49.78 4.96
C THR A 8 39.02 -48.91 6.19
N THR A 9 40.27 -48.49 6.35
CA THR A 9 40.65 -47.46 7.33
C THR A 9 40.24 -46.09 6.80
N PHE A 10 39.11 -45.55 7.28
CA PHE A 10 38.76 -44.15 7.03
C PHE A 10 39.75 -43.27 7.80
N SER A 11 40.58 -42.52 7.08
CA SER A 11 41.52 -41.58 7.67
C SER A 11 40.75 -40.52 8.44
N MET A 12 40.97 -40.46 9.76
CA MET A 12 40.35 -39.49 10.68
C MET A 12 40.56 -38.05 10.20
N SER A 13 41.69 -37.80 9.52
CA SER A 13 42.02 -36.52 8.90
C SER A 13 41.08 -36.13 7.76
N ILE A 14 40.59 -37.08 6.96
CA ILE A 14 39.62 -36.81 5.88
C ILE A 14 38.27 -36.42 6.47
N PHE A 15 37.85 -37.08 7.55
CA PHE A 15 36.60 -36.77 8.24
C PHE A 15 36.63 -35.36 8.87
N LEU A 16 37.77 -34.99 9.47
CA LEU A 16 37.97 -33.65 10.04
C LEU A 16 38.02 -32.55 8.98
N VAL A 17 38.62 -32.81 7.81
CA VAL A 17 38.60 -31.87 6.67
C VAL A 17 37.18 -31.71 6.12
N PHE A 18 36.39 -32.79 6.06
CA PHE A 18 34.99 -32.74 5.62
C PHE A 18 34.10 -31.94 6.59
N LEU A 19 34.30 -32.12 7.90
CA LEU A 19 33.63 -31.34 8.94
C LEU A 19 34.03 -29.86 8.94
N TRP A 20 35.32 -29.58 8.70
CA TRP A 20 35.82 -28.20 8.52
C TRP A 20 35.19 -27.56 7.27
N PHE A 21 35.13 -28.27 6.15
CA PHE A 21 34.44 -27.78 4.94
C PHE A 21 32.94 -27.52 5.21
N LEU A 22 32.24 -28.40 5.93
CA LEU A 22 30.82 -28.21 6.30
C LEU A 22 30.59 -26.96 7.16
N GLN A 23 31.55 -26.56 8.00
CA GLN A 23 31.47 -25.32 8.79
C GLN A 23 31.66 -24.07 7.92
N TYR A 24 32.33 -24.17 6.77
CA TYR A 24 32.50 -23.09 5.80
C TYR A 24 31.41 -23.01 4.72
N VAL A 25 30.50 -24.00 4.60
CA VAL A 25 29.33 -23.94 3.69
C VAL A 25 28.13 -23.22 4.33
N GLN A 26 28.27 -22.64 5.52
CA GLN A 26 27.31 -21.65 6.01
C GLN A 26 27.53 -20.33 5.27
N LEU A 27 27.12 -20.28 4.00
CA LEU A 27 26.85 -19.02 3.33
C LEU A 27 25.91 -18.24 4.27
N PRO A 28 26.20 -16.97 4.60
CA PRO A 28 25.23 -16.16 5.30
C PRO A 28 24.03 -16.03 4.37
N VAL A 29 23.00 -16.84 4.63
CA VAL A 29 21.63 -16.53 4.23
C VAL A 29 21.41 -15.18 4.89
N HIS A 30 21.58 -14.11 4.12
CA HIS A 30 21.25 -12.78 4.56
C HIS A 30 19.75 -12.86 4.82
N ALA A 31 19.38 -13.06 6.08
CA ALA A 31 17.98 -13.02 6.49
C ALA A 31 17.48 -11.66 6.03
N ALA A 32 16.57 -11.66 5.04
CA ALA A 32 15.83 -10.47 4.69
C ALA A 32 15.28 -9.91 6.01
N ILE A 33 15.54 -8.62 6.25
CA ILE A 33 15.10 -8.02 7.51
C ILE A 33 13.58 -8.18 7.56
N PRO A 34 13.03 -8.92 8.54
CA PRO A 34 11.63 -9.29 8.51
C PRO A 34 10.79 -8.03 8.60
N TYR A 35 9.86 -7.87 7.68
CA TYR A 35 8.82 -6.86 7.78
C TYR A 35 7.66 -7.41 8.63
N GLU A 36 6.95 -6.53 9.33
CA GLU A 36 5.88 -6.93 10.25
C GLU A 36 4.54 -7.15 9.56
N PHE A 37 4.25 -6.37 8.51
CA PHE A 37 2.98 -6.48 7.77
C PHE A 37 3.09 -5.90 6.36
N LEU A 38 2.13 -6.24 5.50
CA LEU A 38 2.02 -5.71 4.13
C LEU A 38 0.98 -4.58 4.10
N ILE A 39 1.24 -3.55 3.30
CA ILE A 39 0.28 -2.49 3.01
C ILE A 39 -0.04 -2.48 1.52
N LEU A 40 -1.29 -2.74 1.15
CA LEU A 40 -1.80 -2.44 -0.18
C LEU A 40 -2.23 -0.98 -0.23
N ILE A 41 -1.57 -0.17 -1.04
CA ILE A 41 -1.91 1.22 -1.29
C ILE A 41 -2.69 1.33 -2.61
N GLN A 42 -3.83 2.01 -2.58
CA GLN A 42 -4.62 2.32 -3.76
C GLN A 42 -4.75 3.84 -3.93
N SER A 43 -4.50 4.34 -5.14
CA SER A 43 -4.57 5.75 -5.50
C SER A 43 -5.92 6.12 -6.13
N TRP A 44 -6.43 7.30 -5.81
CA TRP A 44 -7.53 7.93 -6.53
C TRP A 44 -6.98 8.66 -7.77
N PRO A 45 -7.26 8.20 -9.00
CA PRO A 45 -6.62 8.76 -10.20
C PRO A 45 -6.80 10.28 -10.37
N PRO A 46 -7.98 10.87 -10.16
CA PRO A 46 -8.13 12.33 -10.26
C PRO A 46 -7.26 13.13 -9.29
N ALA A 47 -7.06 12.65 -8.05
CA ALA A 47 -6.16 13.30 -7.09
C ALA A 47 -4.69 13.10 -7.49
N PHE A 48 -4.32 11.90 -7.95
CA PHE A 48 -2.97 11.60 -8.45
C PHE A 48 -2.59 12.50 -9.63
N CYS A 49 -3.48 12.64 -10.61
CA CYS A 49 -3.31 13.49 -11.78
C CYS A 49 -3.49 14.99 -11.48
N GLY A 50 -4.01 15.33 -10.29
CA GLY A 50 -4.04 16.70 -9.79
C GLY A 50 -2.65 17.24 -9.46
N ILE A 51 -1.71 16.37 -9.11
CA ILE A 51 -0.33 16.71 -8.73
C ILE A 51 0.74 16.07 -9.63
N ASN A 52 0.36 15.18 -10.56
CA ASN A 52 1.25 14.55 -11.53
C ASN A 52 0.76 14.82 -12.96
N PHE A 53 1.69 14.79 -13.92
CA PHE A 53 1.31 14.58 -15.32
C PHE A 53 0.72 13.18 -15.47
N CYS A 54 -0.38 13.07 -16.21
CA CYS A 54 -1.04 11.82 -16.54
C CYS A 54 -1.42 11.79 -18.01
N ALA A 55 -1.21 10.63 -18.64
CA ALA A 55 -1.70 10.34 -19.98
C ALA A 55 -3.06 9.61 -19.96
N ARG A 56 -3.43 9.02 -18.80
CA ARG A 56 -4.72 8.38 -18.55
C ARG A 56 -5.20 8.64 -17.12
N THR A 57 -6.49 8.47 -16.90
CA THR A 57 -7.16 8.66 -15.60
C THR A 57 -8.20 7.55 -15.41
N GLY A 58 -8.97 7.59 -14.32
CA GLY A 58 -10.00 6.61 -14.03
C GLY A 58 -11.03 7.10 -13.02
N HIS A 59 -12.11 6.32 -12.90
CA HIS A 59 -13.25 6.58 -12.01
C HIS A 59 -13.30 5.64 -10.79
N LYS A 60 -12.28 4.80 -10.63
CA LYS A 60 -12.10 3.87 -9.50
C LYS A 60 -10.73 4.08 -8.87
N PHE A 61 -10.60 3.66 -7.61
CA PHE A 61 -9.28 3.52 -7.00
C PHE A 61 -8.49 2.45 -7.76
N VAL A 62 -7.20 2.68 -7.95
CA VAL A 62 -6.29 1.77 -8.64
C VAL A 62 -5.11 1.44 -7.75
N VAL A 63 -4.52 0.26 -7.90
CA VAL A 63 -3.35 -0.11 -7.10
C VAL A 63 -2.20 0.85 -7.41
N HIS A 64 -1.57 1.33 -6.35
CA HIS A 64 -0.31 2.04 -6.41
C HIS A 64 0.85 1.08 -6.14
N GLY A 65 0.73 0.30 -5.06
CA GLY A 65 1.83 -0.49 -4.52
C GLY A 65 1.41 -1.50 -3.45
N VAL A 66 2.22 -2.54 -3.27
CA VAL A 66 2.13 -3.48 -2.13
C VAL A 66 3.44 -3.37 -1.37
N TRP A 67 3.40 -2.84 -0.17
CA TRP A 67 4.61 -2.41 0.54
C TRP A 67 4.83 -3.23 1.80
N PRO A 68 5.93 -3.98 1.88
CA PRO A 68 6.44 -4.52 3.13
C PRO A 68 6.78 -3.38 4.09
N PHE A 69 6.30 -3.49 5.32
CA PHE A 69 6.40 -2.40 6.28
C PHE A 69 6.86 -2.87 7.66
N ASN A 70 7.70 -2.03 8.29
CA ASN A 70 8.10 -2.15 9.69
C ASN A 70 7.80 -0.85 10.45
N PRO A 71 7.02 -0.90 11.55
CA PRO A 71 6.93 0.20 12.51
C PRO A 71 8.32 0.61 13.01
N GLY A 72 8.59 1.91 13.06
CA GLY A 72 9.83 2.43 13.65
C GLY A 72 11.09 2.34 12.79
N ARG A 73 11.05 1.76 11.58
CA ARG A 73 12.16 1.82 10.62
C ARG A 73 11.70 2.55 9.35
N GLN A 74 12.47 3.56 8.93
CA GLN A 74 12.24 4.20 7.64
C GLN A 74 12.63 3.22 6.55
N HIS A 75 11.70 3.03 5.60
CA HIS A 75 11.86 2.46 4.27
C HIS A 75 13.16 1.69 4.03
N PHE A 76 13.07 0.36 4.02
CA PHE A 76 14.15 -0.45 3.48
C PHE A 76 14.24 -0.15 1.98
N VAL A 77 15.26 0.61 1.59
CA VAL A 77 15.73 0.61 0.21
C VAL A 77 16.50 -0.70 0.05
N GLY A 78 16.08 -1.51 -0.92
CA GLY A 78 16.49 -2.89 -1.09
C GLY A 78 17.97 -3.16 -0.82
N LEU A 79 18.23 -4.14 0.03
CA LEU A 79 19.56 -4.73 0.15
C LEU A 79 19.87 -5.49 -1.16
N THR A 80 20.77 -4.90 -1.93
CA THR A 80 21.82 -5.50 -2.78
C THR A 80 21.48 -6.51 -3.90
N PHE A 81 20.23 -6.85 -4.16
CA PHE A 81 19.85 -7.58 -5.38
C PHE A 81 18.70 -6.90 -6.12
N VAL A 82 19.03 -6.08 -7.11
CA VAL A 82 18.06 -5.60 -8.10
C VAL A 82 17.63 -6.82 -8.91
N ARG A 83 16.49 -7.44 -8.56
CA ARG A 83 15.83 -8.39 -9.46
C ARG A 83 15.09 -7.55 -10.49
N GLU A 84 15.58 -7.56 -11.72
CA GLU A 84 14.91 -6.89 -12.83
C GLU A 84 13.47 -7.39 -12.97
N LEU A 85 12.57 -6.48 -13.35
CA LEU A 85 11.23 -6.85 -13.70
C LEU A 85 11.28 -7.59 -15.04
N VAL A 86 10.81 -8.84 -15.05
CA VAL A 86 10.65 -9.56 -16.31
C VAL A 86 9.18 -9.54 -16.67
N ILE A 87 8.76 -8.60 -17.51
CA ILE A 87 7.34 -8.43 -17.90
C ILE A 87 6.76 -9.71 -18.51
N SER A 88 7.56 -10.48 -19.26
CA SER A 88 7.12 -11.78 -19.80
C SER A 88 6.83 -12.85 -18.72
N LEU A 89 7.32 -12.66 -17.49
CA LEU A 89 6.97 -13.48 -16.34
C LEU A 89 5.73 -12.97 -15.59
N LEU A 90 5.20 -11.78 -15.94
CA LEU A 90 3.96 -11.23 -15.38
C LEU A 90 2.71 -11.88 -15.99
N SER A 91 2.71 -13.20 -16.16
CA SER A 91 1.60 -14.00 -16.72
C SER A 91 1.26 -13.67 -18.19
N THR A 92 0.19 -14.25 -18.73
CA THR A 92 -0.12 -14.18 -20.18
C THR A 92 -0.42 -12.75 -20.63
N LYS A 93 -0.42 -12.47 -21.95
CA LYS A 93 -0.83 -11.15 -22.48
C LYS A 93 -2.18 -10.68 -21.90
N LYS A 94 -3.13 -11.59 -21.73
CA LYS A 94 -4.45 -11.32 -21.16
C LYS A 94 -4.37 -10.91 -19.68
N ASP A 95 -3.49 -11.55 -18.93
CA ASP A 95 -3.30 -11.23 -17.51
C ASP A 95 -2.61 -9.88 -17.32
N ALA A 96 -1.63 -9.54 -18.17
CA ALA A 96 -1.01 -8.23 -18.20
C ALA A 96 -2.02 -7.13 -18.57
N GLU A 97 -2.87 -7.36 -19.57
CA GLU A 97 -3.97 -6.45 -19.93
C GLU A 97 -4.95 -6.26 -18.77
N PHE A 98 -5.28 -7.32 -18.05
CA PHE A 98 -6.15 -7.23 -16.88
C PHE A 98 -5.46 -6.52 -15.70
N LEU A 99 -4.18 -6.80 -15.45
CA LEU A 99 -3.39 -6.11 -14.44
C LEU A 99 -3.34 -4.61 -14.72
N ASP A 100 -3.19 -4.18 -15.97
CA ASP A 100 -3.24 -2.77 -16.36
C ASP A 100 -4.60 -2.09 -16.09
N THR A 101 -5.69 -2.85 -15.93
CA THR A 101 -6.98 -2.26 -15.50
C THR A 101 -7.03 -1.98 -14.00
N VAL A 102 -6.28 -2.74 -13.21
CA VAL A 102 -6.30 -2.70 -11.73
C VAL A 102 -5.13 -1.88 -11.18
N TRP A 103 -3.97 -1.97 -11.83
CA TRP A 103 -2.70 -1.36 -11.46
C TRP A 103 -2.09 -0.61 -12.67
N PRO A 104 -2.81 0.33 -13.33
CA PRO A 104 -2.28 1.10 -14.44
C PRO A 104 -1.15 2.03 -14.01
N ASP A 105 -0.16 2.18 -14.88
CA ASP A 105 0.69 3.37 -14.87
C ASP A 105 -0.09 4.55 -15.47
N LEU A 106 -0.57 5.46 -14.61
CA LEU A 106 -1.38 6.62 -15.02
C LEU A 106 -0.58 7.65 -15.85
N LYS A 107 0.75 7.58 -15.83
CA LYS A 107 1.63 8.55 -16.51
C LYS A 107 1.82 8.24 -18.00
N ILE A 108 1.45 7.04 -18.44
CA ILE A 108 1.61 6.58 -19.83
C ILE A 108 0.27 6.24 -20.49
N HIS A 109 0.27 6.26 -21.82
CA HIS A 109 -0.88 5.83 -22.61
C HIS A 109 -1.07 4.31 -22.48
N LYS A 110 -2.33 3.84 -22.55
CA LYS A 110 -2.67 2.42 -22.43
C LYS A 110 -1.99 1.57 -23.51
N GLU A 111 -1.85 2.13 -24.69
CA GLU A 111 -1.20 1.51 -25.85
C GLU A 111 0.30 1.30 -25.62
N SER A 112 0.93 2.13 -24.78
CA SER A 112 2.34 2.00 -24.39
C SER A 112 2.54 1.04 -23.23
N ALA A 113 1.50 0.78 -22.43
CA ALA A 113 1.57 -0.02 -21.21
C ALA A 113 1.92 -1.50 -21.47
N SER A 114 1.72 -2.04 -22.67
CA SER A 114 2.18 -3.41 -22.98
C SER A 114 3.70 -3.51 -23.17
N ASN A 115 4.38 -2.38 -23.41
CA ASN A 115 5.79 -2.33 -23.79
C ASN A 115 6.65 -1.60 -22.75
N VAL A 116 6.06 -0.65 -22.01
CA VAL A 116 6.73 0.18 -21.01
C VAL A 116 5.90 0.15 -19.74
N GLN A 117 6.48 -0.36 -18.63
CA GLN A 117 5.81 -0.48 -17.33
C GLN A 117 6.71 0.05 -16.22
N THR A 118 7.00 1.35 -16.27
CA THR A 118 7.88 2.02 -15.31
C THR A 118 7.37 1.93 -13.88
N LEU A 119 6.03 2.00 -13.68
CA LEU A 119 5.44 1.79 -12.36
C LEU A 119 5.68 0.37 -11.84
N TRP A 120 5.38 -0.66 -12.62
CA TRP A 120 5.53 -2.06 -12.15
C TRP A 120 6.98 -2.40 -11.86
N GLU A 121 7.89 -1.88 -12.68
CA GLU A 121 9.33 -2.09 -12.46
C GLU A 121 9.77 -1.45 -11.15
N HIS A 122 9.37 -0.20 -10.92
CA HIS A 122 9.67 0.50 -9.68
C HIS A 122 9.10 -0.20 -8.45
N GLU A 123 7.83 -0.61 -8.50
CA GLU A 123 7.16 -1.27 -7.37
C GLU A 123 7.75 -2.66 -7.09
N TRP A 124 8.12 -3.41 -8.14
CA TRP A 124 8.80 -4.69 -7.97
C TRP A 124 10.18 -4.50 -7.34
N GLN A 125 11.02 -3.65 -7.93
CA GLN A 125 12.39 -3.45 -7.47
C GLN A 125 12.44 -2.85 -6.06
N SER A 126 11.56 -1.89 -5.77
CA SER A 126 11.58 -1.16 -4.49
C SER A 126 10.84 -1.88 -3.37
N HIS A 127 9.82 -2.69 -3.68
CA HIS A 127 8.96 -3.30 -2.67
C HIS A 127 8.83 -4.81 -2.82
N GLY A 128 8.54 -5.30 -4.02
CA GLY A 128 8.36 -6.73 -4.26
C GLY A 128 9.59 -7.58 -3.95
N THR A 129 10.80 -7.11 -4.28
CA THR A 129 12.05 -7.84 -4.00
C THR A 129 12.38 -8.00 -2.52
N MET A 130 11.77 -7.18 -1.65
CA MET A 130 11.94 -7.30 -0.21
C MET A 130 11.15 -8.46 0.40
N TYR A 131 10.34 -9.15 -0.42
CA TYR A 131 9.56 -10.29 0.02
C TYR A 131 10.05 -11.58 -0.68
N PRO A 132 11.07 -12.27 -0.14
CA PRO A 132 11.69 -13.41 -0.81
C PRO A 132 10.73 -14.61 -1.00
N GLU A 133 9.67 -14.70 -0.21
CA GLU A 133 8.64 -15.74 -0.31
C GLU A 133 7.72 -15.54 -1.52
N PHE A 134 7.59 -14.32 -2.05
CA PHE A 134 6.78 -14.06 -3.23
C PHE A 134 7.63 -14.05 -4.49
N SER A 135 7.27 -14.90 -5.44
CA SER A 135 7.65 -14.70 -6.82
C SER A 135 7.07 -13.38 -7.36
N GLN A 136 7.66 -12.86 -8.44
CA GLN A 136 7.13 -11.68 -9.13
C GLN A 136 5.64 -11.85 -9.49
N GLY A 137 5.24 -13.02 -9.98
CA GLY A 137 3.84 -13.32 -10.30
C GLY A 137 2.93 -13.30 -9.07
N GLU A 138 3.37 -13.85 -7.94
CA GLU A 138 2.61 -13.84 -6.68
C GLU A 138 2.44 -12.42 -6.13
N TYR A 139 3.47 -11.59 -6.21
CA TYR A 139 3.41 -10.18 -5.80
C TYR A 139 2.32 -9.38 -6.54
N PHE A 140 2.31 -9.46 -7.87
CA PHE A 140 1.29 -8.74 -8.65
C PHE A 140 -0.10 -9.38 -8.52
N ASN A 141 -0.18 -10.72 -8.41
CA ASN A 141 -1.46 -11.39 -8.16
C ASN A 141 -2.05 -11.04 -6.79
N PHE A 142 -1.22 -10.89 -5.76
CA PHE A 142 -1.65 -10.43 -4.45
C PHE A 142 -2.31 -9.05 -4.55
N GLY A 143 -1.61 -8.07 -5.13
CA GLY A 143 -2.16 -6.71 -5.28
C GLY A 143 -3.47 -6.70 -6.07
N LYS A 144 -3.50 -7.45 -7.17
CA LYS A 144 -4.68 -7.62 -8.04
C LYS A 144 -5.88 -8.21 -7.32
N ILE A 145 -5.70 -9.33 -6.63
CA ILE A 145 -6.79 -10.05 -5.93
C ILE A 145 -7.31 -9.23 -4.76
N ARG A 146 -6.41 -8.66 -3.94
CA ARG A 146 -6.78 -7.88 -2.75
C ARG A 146 -7.46 -6.57 -3.10
N HIS A 147 -7.08 -5.92 -4.22
CA HIS A 147 -7.82 -4.79 -4.78
C HIS A 147 -9.26 -5.18 -5.16
N GLY A 148 -9.43 -6.28 -5.89
CA GLY A 148 -10.74 -6.76 -6.33
C GLY A 148 -11.70 -7.12 -5.17
N ALA A 149 -11.17 -7.43 -3.99
CA ALA A 149 -11.97 -7.74 -2.80
C ALA A 149 -12.67 -6.50 -2.19
N HIS A 150 -12.13 -5.30 -2.39
CA HIS A 150 -12.67 -4.06 -1.80
C HIS A 150 -12.66 -2.91 -2.81
N ASP A 151 -13.77 -2.75 -3.54
CA ASP A 151 -13.97 -1.57 -4.40
C ASP A 151 -14.32 -0.35 -3.53
N PHE A 152 -13.29 0.42 -3.13
CA PHE A 152 -13.47 1.60 -2.28
C PHE A 152 -14.38 2.66 -2.91
N ARG A 153 -14.45 2.76 -4.25
CA ARG A 153 -15.37 3.69 -4.90
C ARG A 153 -16.82 3.30 -4.61
N VAL A 154 -17.13 2.02 -4.65
CA VAL A 154 -18.47 1.48 -4.32
C VAL A 154 -18.76 1.61 -2.83
N ILE A 155 -17.82 1.22 -1.96
CA ILE A 155 -17.96 1.34 -0.50
C ILE A 155 -18.32 2.78 -0.10
N LEU A 156 -17.56 3.76 -0.58
CA LEU A 156 -17.81 5.17 -0.30
C LEU A 156 -19.15 5.64 -0.91
N GLN A 157 -19.50 5.18 -2.11
CA GLN A 157 -20.78 5.54 -2.75
C GLN A 157 -21.99 5.09 -1.95
N LEU A 158 -21.98 3.86 -1.44
CA LEU A 158 -23.08 3.30 -0.64
C LEU A 158 -23.28 4.08 0.66
N ALA A 159 -22.22 4.73 1.14
CA ALA A 159 -22.23 5.64 2.28
C ALA A 159 -22.54 7.10 1.90
N GLN A 160 -22.94 7.37 0.65
CA GLN A 160 -23.15 8.72 0.11
C GLN A 160 -21.90 9.62 0.16
N ILE A 161 -20.71 9.03 0.19
CA ILE A 161 -19.42 9.71 0.03
C ILE A 161 -19.04 9.63 -1.46
N THR A 162 -19.49 10.62 -2.21
CA THR A 162 -19.31 10.69 -3.66
C THR A 162 -18.23 11.68 -4.09
N PRO A 163 -17.53 11.42 -5.20
CA PRO A 163 -16.60 12.38 -5.83
C PRO A 163 -17.28 13.73 -6.10
N GLY A 164 -16.52 14.82 -5.97
CA GLY A 164 -16.97 16.19 -6.17
C GLY A 164 -17.31 16.96 -4.89
N ASN A 165 -17.29 16.29 -3.73
CA ASN A 165 -17.71 16.85 -2.44
C ASN A 165 -16.58 16.83 -1.41
N ASP A 166 -16.82 17.44 -0.25
CA ASP A 166 -15.87 17.53 0.87
C ASP A 166 -16.37 16.70 2.07
N TYR A 167 -15.45 16.02 2.75
CA TYR A 167 -15.78 15.14 3.87
C TYR A 167 -14.76 15.26 4.99
N MET A 168 -15.18 14.98 6.21
CA MET A 168 -14.26 14.78 7.33
C MET A 168 -13.47 13.48 7.11
N PRO A 169 -12.12 13.48 7.23
CA PRO A 169 -11.29 12.28 7.18
C PRO A 169 -11.80 11.16 8.11
N GLU A 170 -12.32 11.53 9.27
CA GLU A 170 -12.86 10.64 10.29
C GLU A 170 -14.09 9.88 9.78
N ILE A 171 -14.96 10.52 8.98
CA ILE A 171 -16.13 9.87 8.36
C ILE A 171 -15.70 8.87 7.30
N ILE A 172 -14.67 9.20 6.51
CA ILE A 172 -14.12 8.30 5.50
C ILE A 172 -13.54 7.06 6.20
N LEU A 173 -12.70 7.26 7.23
CA LEU A 173 -12.11 6.17 8.01
C LEU A 173 -13.17 5.29 8.69
N ALA A 174 -14.20 5.88 9.30
CA ALA A 174 -15.29 5.15 9.92
C ALA A 174 -16.08 4.32 8.88
N THR A 175 -16.34 4.90 7.70
CA THR A 175 -17.03 4.21 6.60
C THR A 175 -16.21 3.01 6.12
N LEU A 176 -14.90 3.21 5.89
CA LEU A 176 -13.99 2.13 5.48
C LEU A 176 -13.95 1.03 6.54
N ARG A 177 -13.76 1.37 7.81
CA ARG A 177 -13.74 0.41 8.91
C ARG A 177 -15.04 -0.38 9.04
N THR A 178 -16.18 0.27 8.86
CA THR A 178 -17.48 -0.41 8.91
C THR A 178 -17.65 -1.40 7.76
N ALA A 179 -17.14 -1.06 6.57
CA ALA A 179 -17.25 -1.93 5.40
C ALA A 179 -16.23 -3.08 5.39
N THR A 180 -15.00 -2.84 5.84
CA THR A 180 -13.90 -3.83 5.79
C THR A 180 -13.73 -4.60 7.09
N GLY A 181 -14.21 -4.06 8.21
CA GLY A 181 -13.93 -4.57 9.57
C GLY A 181 -12.60 -4.09 10.17
N PHE A 182 -11.76 -3.39 9.40
CA PHE A 182 -10.39 -3.03 9.79
C PHE A 182 -10.09 -1.55 9.60
N ILE A 183 -9.18 -1.01 10.41
CA ILE A 183 -8.67 0.35 10.26
C ILE A 183 -7.84 0.44 8.98
N SER A 184 -8.23 1.36 8.10
CA SER A 184 -7.47 1.73 6.89
C SER A 184 -6.58 2.95 7.13
N ILE A 185 -5.59 3.14 6.26
CA ILE A 185 -4.86 4.39 6.12
C ILE A 185 -5.58 5.24 5.08
N ILE A 186 -5.76 6.53 5.34
CA ILE A 186 -6.11 7.49 4.29
C ILE A 186 -5.01 8.53 4.18
N ARG A 187 -4.63 8.83 2.94
CA ARG A 187 -3.65 9.85 2.61
C ARG A 187 -4.29 10.94 1.78
N CYS A 188 -3.78 12.14 1.94
CA CYS A 188 -4.21 13.33 1.27
C CYS A 188 -3.06 13.98 0.51
N SER A 189 -3.38 14.60 -0.63
CA SER A 189 -2.49 15.45 -1.40
C SER A 189 -2.91 16.91 -1.25
N ILE A 190 -1.97 17.82 -1.52
CA ILE A 190 -2.27 19.26 -1.61
C ILE A 190 -2.25 19.63 -3.08
N ARG A 191 -3.40 20.09 -3.59
CA ARG A 191 -3.50 20.64 -4.94
C ARG A 191 -3.36 22.15 -4.88
N ASP A 192 -2.26 22.69 -5.40
CA ASP A 192 -2.10 24.13 -5.61
C ASP A 192 -2.53 24.49 -7.05
N PRO A 193 -3.60 25.26 -7.26
CA PRO A 193 -4.05 25.67 -8.59
C PRO A 193 -3.07 26.60 -9.30
N ARG A 194 -2.08 27.17 -8.59
CA ARG A 194 -0.99 27.96 -9.17
C ARG A 194 0.11 27.07 -9.76
N PHE A 195 0.18 25.80 -9.36
CA PHE A 195 1.10 24.84 -9.93
C PHE A 195 0.56 24.37 -11.29
N LYS A 196 1.14 24.92 -12.37
CA LYS A 196 0.81 24.49 -13.73
C LYS A 196 1.35 23.07 -13.97
N ARG A 197 0.49 22.20 -14.51
CA ARG A 197 0.81 20.84 -14.97
C ARG A 197 2.11 20.88 -15.81
N GLY A 198 3.21 20.30 -15.33
CA GLY A 198 4.46 20.12 -16.10
C GLY A 198 5.79 20.60 -15.48
N SER A 199 5.82 21.13 -14.26
CA SER A 199 7.09 21.43 -13.59
C SER A 199 7.53 20.27 -12.71
N GLN A 200 8.52 19.49 -13.13
CA GLN A 200 9.17 18.51 -12.26
C GLN A 200 9.86 19.29 -11.12
N THR A 201 9.36 19.18 -9.89
CA THR A 201 10.05 19.73 -8.72
C THR A 201 10.33 18.59 -7.76
N THR A 202 11.60 18.43 -7.44
CA THR A 202 12.13 17.46 -6.47
C THR A 202 11.67 17.83 -5.06
N ILE A 203 11.59 16.83 -4.19
CA ILE A 203 11.01 16.85 -2.83
C ILE A 203 11.65 17.89 -1.86
N GLU A 204 12.67 18.64 -2.29
CA GLU A 204 13.45 19.53 -1.41
C GLU A 204 12.79 20.89 -1.12
N ASP A 205 11.79 21.34 -1.89
CA ASP A 205 11.27 22.71 -1.75
C ASP A 205 10.21 22.93 -0.65
N VAL A 206 9.71 21.87 0.01
CA VAL A 206 8.58 21.98 0.96
C VAL A 206 9.01 22.16 2.43
N THR A 207 10.30 22.02 2.75
CA THR A 207 10.76 21.91 4.15
C THR A 207 10.85 23.24 4.93
N ASN A 208 10.67 24.40 4.29
CA ASN A 208 11.01 25.69 4.92
C ASN A 208 9.83 26.55 5.44
N THR A 209 8.62 26.03 5.68
CA THR A 209 7.48 26.87 6.14
C THR A 209 6.66 26.37 7.33
N LEU A 210 7.20 25.53 8.22
CA LEU A 210 6.46 25.14 9.43
C LEU A 210 7.12 25.67 10.72
N LEU A 211 6.51 26.71 11.30
CA LEU A 211 6.66 27.11 12.71
C LEU A 211 5.98 26.08 13.64
N PRO A 212 6.44 25.92 14.89
CA PRO A 212 6.01 24.84 15.77
C PRO A 212 4.70 25.17 16.49
N LEU A 213 3.80 24.19 16.61
CA LEU A 213 2.65 24.22 17.53
C LEU A 213 2.65 22.95 18.41
N PRO A 214 2.06 23.02 19.62
CA PRO A 214 2.56 22.31 20.79
C PRO A 214 2.04 20.87 20.92
N LEU A 215 2.83 20.07 21.64
CA LEU A 215 2.58 18.70 22.03
C LEU A 215 1.26 18.57 22.82
N PHE A 216 0.30 17.81 22.28
CA PHE A 216 -0.82 17.28 23.06
C PHE A 216 -0.52 15.83 23.48
N THR A 217 -0.72 15.56 24.77
CA THR A 217 -0.56 14.26 25.44
C THR A 217 -1.56 13.22 24.93
N PRO A 218 -1.19 11.92 24.86
CA PRO A 218 -2.08 10.88 24.37
C PRO A 218 -3.10 10.46 25.44
N LEU A 219 -4.37 10.38 25.05
CA LEU A 219 -5.40 9.65 25.79
C LEU A 219 -5.31 8.17 25.44
N ILE A 220 -5.01 7.35 26.45
CA ILE A 220 -5.05 5.89 26.38
C ILE A 220 -6.51 5.45 26.32
N TYR A 221 -6.93 4.78 25.24
CA TYR A 221 -8.21 4.07 25.19
C TYR A 221 -7.96 2.56 25.24
N GLY A 222 -8.65 1.90 26.18
CA GLY A 222 -8.36 0.56 26.68
C GLY A 222 -8.52 -0.59 25.68
N ASN A 223 -7.70 -1.62 25.92
CA ASN A 223 -7.73 -2.91 25.23
C ASN A 223 -9.03 -3.67 25.51
N GLY A 224 -9.97 -3.61 24.57
CA GLY A 224 -11.04 -4.59 24.44
C GLY A 224 -10.60 -5.70 23.48
N LYS A 225 -10.23 -6.87 24.01
CA LYS A 225 -10.12 -8.09 23.21
C LYS A 225 -11.51 -8.46 22.69
N MET A 226 -11.75 -8.40 21.38
CA MET A 226 -12.93 -8.99 20.77
C MET A 226 -12.53 -10.32 20.11
N GLY A 227 -13.13 -11.40 20.60
CA GLY A 227 -12.87 -12.77 20.21
C GLY A 227 -13.27 -13.09 18.77
N SER A 228 -12.72 -14.19 18.29
CA SER A 228 -12.80 -14.68 16.92
C SER A 228 -14.20 -15.13 16.48
N THR A 229 -14.30 -15.30 15.15
CA THR A 229 -15.27 -16.12 14.39
C THR A 229 -16.71 -15.61 14.27
N SER A 230 -16.95 -14.77 13.26
CA SER A 230 -17.91 -15.07 12.20
C SER A 230 -17.67 -14.11 11.03
N THR A 231 -17.50 -14.63 9.82
CA THR A 231 -17.63 -13.86 8.57
C THR A 231 -19.09 -13.47 8.38
N SER A 232 -19.60 -12.54 9.19
CA SER A 232 -20.81 -11.83 8.86
C SER A 232 -20.44 -10.76 7.84
N THR A 233 -20.81 -10.98 6.59
CA THR A 233 -21.00 -9.90 5.63
C THR A 233 -21.89 -8.85 6.29
N TRP A 234 -21.28 -7.77 6.79
CA TRP A 234 -22.02 -6.71 7.45
C TRP A 234 -23.00 -6.14 6.44
N ALA A 235 -24.30 -6.23 6.76
CA ALA A 235 -25.34 -5.81 5.86
C ALA A 235 -25.13 -4.31 5.54
N LEU A 236 -24.90 -4.02 4.26
CA LEU A 236 -24.69 -2.69 3.66
C LEU A 236 -25.64 -1.57 4.18
N PRO A 237 -26.89 -1.84 4.63
CA PRO A 237 -27.74 -0.82 5.26
C PRO A 237 -27.17 -0.20 6.56
N ALA A 238 -26.35 -0.92 7.32
CA ALA A 238 -25.75 -0.41 8.56
C ALA A 238 -24.72 0.70 8.27
N VAL A 239 -23.92 0.52 7.21
CA VAL A 239 -22.95 1.53 6.73
C VAL A 239 -23.67 2.81 6.31
N ALA A 240 -24.72 2.69 5.48
CA ALA A 240 -25.46 3.84 4.97
C ALA A 240 -26.15 4.65 6.09
N THR A 241 -26.59 3.99 7.15
CA THR A 241 -27.27 4.62 8.29
C THR A 241 -26.26 5.35 9.19
N ALA A 242 -25.16 4.69 9.56
CA ALA A 242 -24.10 5.29 10.38
C ALA A 242 -23.48 6.52 9.68
N THR A 243 -23.25 6.44 8.38
CA THR A 243 -22.68 7.55 7.62
C THR A 243 -23.67 8.71 7.46
N ARG A 244 -24.98 8.45 7.30
CA ARG A 244 -25.99 9.51 7.27
C ARG A 244 -26.01 10.32 8.57
N VAL A 245 -25.92 9.65 9.72
CA VAL A 245 -25.87 10.31 11.03
C VAL A 245 -24.60 11.15 11.16
N ALA A 246 -23.45 10.62 10.72
CA ALA A 246 -22.18 11.36 10.75
C ALA A 246 -22.18 12.57 9.80
N GLN A 247 -22.74 12.42 8.59
CA GLN A 247 -22.87 13.50 7.61
C GLN A 247 -23.78 14.63 8.11
N GLN A 248 -24.91 14.28 8.76
CA GLN A 248 -25.80 15.25 9.41
C GLN A 248 -25.09 16.01 10.54
N ALA A 249 -24.23 15.34 11.31
CA ALA A 249 -23.42 15.98 12.34
C ALA A 249 -22.35 16.93 11.76
N THR A 250 -21.94 16.74 10.50
CA THR A 250 -20.93 17.58 9.83
C THR A 250 -21.45 18.77 9.02
N ALA A 251 -22.76 18.93 8.89
CA ALA A 251 -23.37 20.03 8.13
C ALA A 251 -23.05 21.45 8.67
N THR A 252 -22.35 21.56 9.79
CA THR A 252 -21.96 22.82 10.45
C THR A 252 -20.52 23.27 10.19
N TRP A 253 -19.68 22.45 9.54
CA TRP A 253 -18.26 22.79 9.30
C TRP A 253 -18.07 23.68 8.06
N ARG A 254 -17.31 24.77 8.21
CA ARG A 254 -16.96 25.68 7.10
C ARG A 254 -15.70 25.20 6.39
N VAL A 255 -15.73 25.20 5.06
CA VAL A 255 -14.56 24.97 4.20
C VAL A 255 -13.55 26.11 4.36
N ALA A 256 -12.29 25.79 4.67
CA ALA A 256 -11.21 26.76 4.58
C ALA A 256 -10.91 27.05 3.10
N LYS A 257 -11.33 28.20 2.59
CA LYS A 257 -10.99 28.66 1.23
C LYS A 257 -9.56 29.23 1.21
N GLY A 258 -8.55 28.35 1.19
CA GLY A 258 -7.20 28.70 0.77
C GLY A 258 -7.01 28.53 -0.75
N PRO A 259 -5.91 29.02 -1.35
CA PRO A 259 -5.61 28.78 -2.75
C PRO A 259 -5.40 27.28 -3.01
N SER A 260 -4.73 26.58 -2.10
CA SER A 260 -4.54 25.14 -2.18
C SER A 260 -5.68 24.36 -1.51
N ARG A 261 -6.02 23.20 -2.08
CA ARG A 261 -7.06 22.30 -1.57
C ARG A 261 -6.44 20.96 -1.17
N THR A 262 -6.76 20.49 0.03
CA THR A 262 -6.40 19.14 0.47
C THR A 262 -7.38 18.13 -0.14
N GLU A 263 -6.87 17.13 -0.84
CA GLU A 263 -7.66 16.15 -1.60
C GLU A 263 -7.38 14.73 -1.11
N LEU A 264 -8.41 13.89 -0.97
CA LEU A 264 -8.29 12.44 -0.72
C LEU A 264 -7.50 11.82 -1.88
N TYR A 265 -6.34 11.26 -1.55
CA TYR A 265 -5.33 10.86 -2.51
C TYR A 265 -5.15 9.34 -2.58
N GLN A 266 -4.93 8.68 -1.44
CA GLN A 266 -4.75 7.22 -1.38
C GLN A 266 -5.50 6.61 -0.20
N ILE A 267 -5.84 5.34 -0.34
CA ILE A 267 -6.37 4.48 0.73
C ILE A 267 -5.45 3.27 0.87
N GLY A 268 -5.04 2.95 2.09
CA GLY A 268 -4.20 1.82 2.42
C GLY A 268 -4.92 0.78 3.27
N THR A 269 -4.72 -0.50 2.96
CA THR A 269 -5.17 -1.64 3.78
C THR A 269 -3.99 -2.49 4.18
N CYS A 270 -4.01 -2.99 5.42
CA CYS A 270 -2.91 -3.74 5.99
C CYS A 270 -3.25 -5.23 6.11
N PHE A 271 -2.25 -6.07 5.93
CA PHE A 271 -2.34 -7.51 5.99
C PHE A 271 -1.23 -8.07 6.88
N THR A 272 -1.45 -9.22 7.49
CA THR A 272 -0.39 -10.00 8.15
C THR A 272 0.84 -10.15 7.25
N SER A 273 2.00 -10.44 7.83
CA SER A 273 3.24 -10.55 7.04
C SER A 273 3.15 -11.61 5.94
N ASP A 274 2.47 -12.73 6.19
CA ASP A 274 2.16 -13.77 5.18
C ASP A 274 1.13 -13.33 4.11
N GLY A 275 0.54 -12.15 4.26
CA GLY A 275 -0.49 -11.61 3.39
C GLY A 275 -1.84 -12.33 3.46
N GLU A 276 -2.06 -13.29 4.36
CA GLU A 276 -3.29 -14.08 4.37
C GLU A 276 -4.49 -13.30 4.92
N HIS A 277 -4.30 -12.56 6.01
CA HIS A 277 -5.37 -11.93 6.78
C HIS A 277 -5.25 -10.41 6.79
N MET A 278 -6.37 -9.70 6.71
CA MET A 278 -6.38 -8.26 6.97
C MET A 278 -6.14 -7.99 8.47
N ILE A 279 -5.48 -6.88 8.75
CA ILE A 279 -5.25 -6.38 10.11
C ILE A 279 -5.52 -4.88 10.16
N ASP A 280 -5.69 -4.34 11.36
CA ASP A 280 -5.76 -2.90 11.56
C ASP A 280 -4.43 -2.25 11.16
N CYS A 281 -4.50 -1.25 10.26
CA CYS A 281 -3.34 -0.44 9.95
C CYS A 281 -2.93 0.42 11.16
N PRO A 282 -1.61 0.66 11.36
CA PRO A 282 -1.19 1.56 12.42
C PRO A 282 -1.62 2.99 12.11
N THR A 283 -2.12 3.67 13.14
CA THR A 283 -2.41 5.10 13.09
C THR A 283 -1.09 5.87 13.16
N ARG A 284 -0.48 6.20 12.02
CA ARG A 284 0.75 7.00 11.99
C ARG A 284 0.43 8.48 12.26
N ALA A 285 1.03 9.04 13.32
CA ALA A 285 0.99 10.48 13.57
C ALA A 285 1.89 11.30 12.60
N ASN A 286 2.89 10.66 11.96
CA ASN A 286 3.95 11.33 11.19
C ASN A 286 4.00 10.91 9.70
N ASP A 287 2.89 10.48 9.10
CA ASP A 287 2.86 10.31 7.63
C ASP A 287 2.75 11.70 7.00
N ALA A 288 3.71 12.09 6.15
CA ALA A 288 3.72 13.39 5.47
C ALA A 288 2.50 13.59 4.56
N LEU A 289 1.87 12.50 4.12
CA LEU A 289 0.64 12.50 3.35
C LEU A 289 -0.59 12.24 4.23
N ALA A 290 -0.49 12.30 5.56
CA ALA A 290 -1.65 12.17 6.44
C ALA A 290 -2.69 13.26 6.14
N CYS A 291 -3.96 12.88 6.15
CA CYS A 291 -5.05 13.86 6.07
C CYS A 291 -5.10 14.70 7.36
N PRO A 292 -5.29 16.02 7.27
CA PRO A 292 -5.31 16.90 8.44
C PRO A 292 -6.53 16.60 9.31
N PRO A 293 -6.37 16.32 10.61
CA PRO A 293 -7.49 16.00 11.50
C PRO A 293 -8.41 17.22 11.66
N GLY A 294 -9.72 16.97 11.76
CA GLY A 294 -10.73 18.02 11.97
C GLY A 294 -10.85 19.04 10.84
N ARG A 295 -10.27 18.78 9.67
CA ARG A 295 -10.41 19.63 8.47
C ARG A 295 -11.03 18.83 7.33
N LEU A 296 -11.95 19.47 6.61
CA LEU A 296 -12.56 18.87 5.43
C LEU A 296 -11.49 18.56 4.38
N VAL A 297 -11.59 17.38 3.79
CA VAL A 297 -10.79 16.96 2.64
C VAL A 297 -11.70 16.76 1.45
N HIS A 298 -11.25 17.22 0.29
CA HIS A 298 -12.01 17.08 -0.93
C HIS A 298 -11.86 15.68 -1.48
N TYR A 299 -12.94 15.05 -1.93
CA TYR A 299 -12.86 13.87 -2.78
C TYR A 299 -13.01 14.31 -4.24
N PRO A 300 -11.92 14.41 -5.04
CA PRO A 300 -12.00 15.03 -6.36
C PRO A 300 -12.94 14.30 -7.32
N ALA A 301 -13.67 15.07 -8.13
CA ALA A 301 -14.59 14.52 -9.12
C ALA A 301 -13.90 13.48 -10.02
N ALA A 302 -14.61 12.39 -10.29
CA ALA A 302 -14.15 11.40 -11.25
C ALA A 302 -14.04 12.05 -12.64
N SER A 303 -12.95 11.80 -13.34
CA SER A 303 -12.88 12.12 -14.77
C SER A 303 -13.82 11.18 -15.52
N MET A 304 -14.72 11.74 -16.33
CA MET A 304 -15.55 10.97 -17.27
C MET A 304 -14.70 10.41 -18.39
#